data_AF-A0A7Y5JQ40-F1
#
_entry.id   AF-A0A7Y5JQ40-F1
#
_cell.length_a   1.000
_cell.length_b   1.000
_cell.length_c   1.000
_cell.angle_alpha   90.00
_cell.angle_beta   90.00
_cell.angle_gamma   90.00
#
_symmetry.space_group_name_H-M   'P 1'
#
loop_
_entity.id
_entity.type
_entity.pdbx_description
1 polymer ?
#
loop_
_entity_poly.entity_id
_entity_poly.type
_entity_poly.pdbx_seq_one_letter_code
_entity_poly.pdbx_strand_id
1 'polypeptide(L)'
;MREFTRIKEGLFRFACPVLLLPFCLSSTLLAADSTASVTKIGDYTFTTRVMNFGMTHELAVSHRDKPVWSVAEYFVKLLNSDSLGLPRDLTGDRIQDVVVETYSGGAHCCFAQYVLSLGTKLEVLDTIEHAGRWSDADKDGLWEITANDLTLDYWKLPHSDSPLPEVILESSRKGFVPSAELMQANTPTASDVLRMLRESRDGKAWKDYQSLREDESLPASMAVLHRYFVELIYSGNAQLGLELLETGWPPFILGREEYIRDLKTELQKSPYWGVIQEMNSESEFVK
;
A
#
# COMPACT_ATOMS: atom_id res chain seq x y z
N MET A 1 35.25 18.75 -34.23
CA MET A 1 34.84 20.16 -34.39
C MET A 1 33.32 20.19 -34.26
N ARG A 2 32.80 21.10 -33.44
CA ARG A 2 31.42 21.23 -32.89
C ARG A 2 31.16 20.47 -31.58
N GLU A 3 31.50 21.19 -30.52
CA GLU A 3 30.86 21.15 -29.20
C GLU A 3 29.35 21.40 -29.30
N PHE A 4 28.57 20.82 -28.39
CA PHE A 4 27.48 21.53 -27.73
C PHE A 4 27.33 21.05 -26.30
N THR A 5 27.19 22.03 -25.42
CA THR A 5 27.20 21.93 -23.96
C THR A 5 25.77 22.00 -23.42
N ARG A 6 25.58 21.43 -22.22
CA ARG A 6 24.71 21.87 -21.09
C ARG A 6 23.27 21.35 -20.90
N ILE A 7 23.09 20.86 -19.66
CA ILE A 7 22.04 21.09 -18.63
C ILE A 7 20.72 20.32 -18.82
N LYS A 8 20.30 19.38 -17.95
CA LYS A 8 19.93 19.36 -16.49
C LYS A 8 18.40 19.49 -16.29
N GLU A 9 17.88 18.56 -15.49
CA GLU A 9 16.63 18.60 -14.68
C GLU A 9 15.27 18.36 -15.38
N GLY A 10 14.42 17.55 -14.72
CA GLY A 10 12.99 17.49 -15.00
C GLY A 10 12.28 16.22 -14.52
N LEU A 11 11.78 16.24 -13.28
CA LEU A 11 10.82 15.29 -12.72
C LEU A 11 9.64 15.04 -13.68
N PHE A 12 9.29 13.77 -13.93
CA PHE A 12 7.99 13.40 -14.46
C PHE A 12 7.03 13.12 -13.29
N ARG A 13 6.13 14.07 -13.01
CA ARG A 13 4.88 13.81 -12.28
C ARG A 13 3.80 13.50 -13.30
N PHE A 14 3.16 12.35 -13.17
CA PHE A 14 1.94 12.03 -13.92
C PHE A 14 0.80 12.92 -13.43
N ALA A 15 0.29 13.79 -14.30
CA ALA A 15 -0.94 14.54 -14.09
C ALA A 15 -2.10 13.79 -14.75
N CYS A 16 -3.13 13.46 -13.95
CA CYS A 16 -4.41 12.95 -14.43
C CYS A 16 -5.20 14.09 -15.10
N PRO A 17 -5.79 13.93 -16.29
CA PRO A 17 -6.51 15.02 -16.96
C PRO A 17 -7.93 15.15 -16.38
N VAL A 18 -8.16 16.20 -15.58
CA VAL A 18 -9.51 16.63 -15.19
C VAL A 18 -10.12 17.45 -16.32
N LEU A 19 -11.24 16.98 -16.88
CA LEU A 19 -12.08 17.74 -17.80
C LEU A 19 -12.59 19.02 -17.11
N LEU A 20 -12.24 20.18 -17.67
CA LEU A 20 -12.80 21.48 -17.32
C LEU A 20 -14.17 21.66 -17.99
N LEU A 21 -15.23 21.74 -17.19
CA LEU A 21 -16.48 22.42 -17.55
C LEU A 21 -16.59 23.72 -16.74
N PRO A 22 -16.96 24.86 -17.35
CA PRO A 22 -17.09 26.11 -16.61
C PRO A 22 -18.50 26.21 -16.03
N PHE A 23 -18.68 25.82 -14.77
CA PHE A 23 -19.85 26.26 -14.00
C PHE A 23 -19.45 27.47 -13.16
N CYS A 24 -19.91 28.63 -13.62
CA CYS A 24 -19.94 29.87 -12.85
C CYS A 24 -21.00 29.70 -11.76
N LEU A 25 -20.61 29.27 -10.56
CA LEU A 25 -21.47 29.32 -9.37
C LEU A 25 -21.05 30.50 -8.50
N SER A 26 -22.04 31.37 -8.29
CA SER A 26 -22.02 32.53 -7.43
C SER A 26 -21.45 32.21 -6.04
N SER A 27 -20.53 33.06 -5.59
CA SER A 27 -19.81 33.01 -4.31
C SER A 27 -20.67 33.40 -3.10
N THR A 28 -21.78 32.68 -2.92
CA THR A 28 -22.61 32.73 -1.71
C THR A 28 -23.19 31.34 -1.44
N LEU A 29 -22.30 30.34 -1.29
CA LEU A 29 -22.67 29.07 -0.67
C LEU A 29 -22.29 29.13 0.80
N LEU A 30 -23.34 29.13 1.64
CA LEU A 30 -23.41 28.68 3.04
C LEU A 30 -22.08 28.65 3.81
N ALA A 31 -21.96 29.54 4.80
CA ALA A 31 -21.17 29.28 5.99
C ALA A 31 -21.78 28.05 6.68
N ALA A 32 -21.38 26.85 6.26
CA ALA A 32 -21.70 25.63 6.96
C ALA A 32 -21.02 25.70 8.34
N ASP A 33 -21.78 25.41 9.40
CA ASP A 33 -21.27 25.30 10.77
C ASP A 33 -20.13 24.27 10.78
N SER A 34 -18.89 24.75 10.66
CA SER A 34 -17.72 23.92 10.90
C SER A 34 -17.64 23.69 12.40
N THR A 35 -17.94 22.46 12.82
CA THR A 35 -17.68 22.04 14.19
C THR A 35 -16.21 21.65 14.30
N ALA A 36 -15.52 22.26 15.25
CA ALA A 36 -14.16 21.88 15.59
C ALA A 36 -14.18 20.98 16.83
N SER A 37 -13.49 19.85 16.76
CA SER A 37 -13.19 19.04 17.94
C SER A 37 -11.73 19.24 18.31
N VAL A 38 -11.44 19.27 19.61
CA VAL A 38 -10.10 19.49 20.14
C VAL A 38 -9.74 18.34 21.05
N THR A 39 -8.64 17.67 20.74
CA THR A 39 -8.06 16.60 21.56
C THR A 39 -6.68 17.05 22.04
N LYS A 40 -6.37 16.87 23.33
CA LYS A 40 -5.07 17.20 23.91
C LYS A 40 -4.32 15.93 24.28
N ILE A 41 -3.05 15.86 23.90
CA ILE A 41 -2.16 14.75 24.21
C ILE A 41 -0.82 15.36 24.66
N GLY A 42 -0.56 15.35 25.97
CA GLY A 42 0.59 16.07 26.54
C GLY A 42 0.55 17.58 26.20
N ASP A 43 1.66 18.10 25.68
CA ASP A 43 1.81 19.49 25.23
C ASP A 43 1.23 19.75 23.82
N TYR A 44 0.71 18.71 23.17
CA TYR A 44 0.15 18.78 21.82
C TYR A 44 -1.37 18.96 21.82
N THR A 45 -1.85 19.78 20.89
CA THR A 45 -3.28 19.99 20.64
C THR A 45 -3.60 19.61 19.21
N PHE A 46 -4.55 18.70 19.06
CA PHE A 46 -5.09 18.20 17.80
C PHE A 46 -6.46 18.83 17.58
N THR A 47 -6.60 19.63 16.53
CA THR A 47 -7.85 20.30 16.17
C THR A 47 -8.38 19.69 14.88
N THR A 48 -9.49 18.97 14.95
CA THR A 48 -10.17 18.44 13.77
C THR A 48 -11.27 19.40 13.35
N ARG A 49 -11.37 19.72 12.06
CA ARG A 49 -12.50 20.47 11.51
C ARG A 49 -13.35 19.59 10.63
N VAL A 50 -14.64 19.56 10.96
CA VAL A 50 -15.67 18.94 10.14
C VAL A 50 -16.13 19.97 9.11
N MET A 51 -16.00 19.63 7.84
CA MET A 51 -16.63 20.37 6.74
C MET A 51 -17.87 19.59 6.28
N ASN A 52 -18.63 20.14 5.33
CA ASN A 52 -19.94 19.63 4.85
C ASN A 52 -20.13 18.10 4.95
N PHE A 53 -21.34 17.65 5.33
CA PHE A 53 -21.74 16.25 5.47
C PHE A 53 -21.18 15.48 6.68
N GLY A 54 -20.58 16.16 7.67
CA GLY A 54 -20.23 15.53 8.95
C GLY A 54 -18.93 14.74 8.94
N MET A 55 -18.12 14.88 7.89
CA MET A 55 -16.80 14.25 7.80
C MET A 55 -15.70 15.23 8.23
N THR A 56 -14.70 14.73 8.96
CA THR A 56 -13.50 15.49 9.29
C THR A 56 -12.63 15.62 8.06
N HIS A 57 -12.35 16.84 7.64
CA HIS A 57 -11.58 17.12 6.43
C HIS A 57 -10.22 17.72 6.72
N GLU A 58 -9.99 18.27 7.91
CA GLU A 58 -8.73 18.88 8.30
C GLU A 58 -8.38 18.44 9.72
N LEU A 59 -7.11 18.08 9.93
CA LEU A 59 -6.51 17.93 11.24
C LEU A 59 -5.30 18.86 11.32
N ALA A 60 -5.33 19.78 12.27
CA ALA A 60 -4.22 20.66 12.60
C ALA A 60 -3.61 20.28 13.96
N VAL A 61 -2.29 20.25 14.03
CA VAL A 61 -1.53 19.91 15.23
C VAL A 61 -0.70 21.12 15.65
N SER A 62 -0.84 21.49 16.93
CA SER A 62 -0.02 22.52 17.55
C SER A 62 0.73 21.98 18.77
N HIS A 63 1.92 22.50 19.02
CA HIS A 63 2.72 22.23 20.20
C HIS A 63 2.91 23.54 20.96
N ARG A 64 2.37 23.63 22.18
CA ARG A 64 2.37 24.88 22.99
C ARG A 64 1.86 26.08 22.18
N ASP A 65 0.68 25.90 21.60
CA ASP A 65 -0.06 26.88 20.78
C ASP A 65 0.63 27.31 19.46
N LYS A 66 1.74 26.68 19.08
CA LYS A 66 2.40 26.90 17.78
C LYS A 66 2.01 25.80 16.80
N PRO A 67 1.53 26.13 15.59
CA PRO A 67 1.25 25.10 14.58
C PRO A 67 2.54 24.39 14.17
N VAL A 68 2.51 23.07 14.13
CA VAL A 68 3.68 22.23 13.79
C VAL A 68 3.41 21.28 12.64
N TRP A 69 2.16 20.88 12.41
CA TRP A 69 1.77 19.99 11.31
C TRP A 69 0.27 20.10 11.02
N SER A 70 -0.13 19.79 9.81
CA SER A 70 -1.54 19.68 9.43
C SER A 70 -1.71 18.80 8.21
N VAL A 71 -2.87 18.15 8.10
CA VAL A 71 -3.30 17.45 6.89
C VAL A 71 -4.74 17.79 6.58
N ALA A 72 -5.06 17.89 5.30
CA ALA A 72 -6.43 18.10 4.84
C ALA A 72 -6.74 17.14 3.69
N GLU A 73 -7.75 16.30 3.89
CA GLU A 73 -8.13 15.22 2.97
C GLU A 73 -9.67 15.06 2.95
N TYR A 74 -10.19 14.15 2.12
CA TYR A 74 -11.62 13.87 2.10
C TYR A 74 -12.13 13.32 3.44
N PHE A 75 -11.29 12.56 4.13
CA PHE A 75 -11.53 12.08 5.49
C PHE A 75 -10.22 12.05 6.25
N VAL A 76 -10.24 12.48 7.52
CA VAL A 76 -9.09 12.43 8.43
C VAL A 76 -9.54 11.93 9.80
N LYS A 77 -8.81 10.98 10.37
CA LYS A 77 -9.10 10.38 11.66
C LYS A 77 -7.84 10.25 12.49
N LEU A 78 -7.91 10.71 13.75
CA LEU A 78 -6.86 10.49 14.74
C LEU A 78 -7.07 9.14 15.42
N LEU A 79 -6.09 8.25 15.27
CA LEU A 79 -6.02 6.95 15.92
C LEU A 79 -5.04 7.04 17.10
N ASN A 80 -5.51 6.71 18.30
CA ASN A 80 -4.71 6.74 19.51
C ASN A 80 -5.16 5.63 20.48
N SER A 81 -4.54 5.58 21.66
CA SER A 81 -4.86 4.61 22.70
C SER A 81 -6.33 4.61 23.10
N ASP A 82 -6.96 5.78 23.09
CA ASP A 82 -8.31 5.96 23.61
C ASP A 82 -9.37 5.63 22.54
N SER A 83 -9.03 5.72 21.25
CA SER A 83 -9.96 5.51 20.14
C SER A 83 -9.93 4.10 19.54
N LEU A 84 -8.78 3.40 19.59
CA LEU A 84 -8.64 2.05 19.02
C LEU A 84 -7.84 1.08 19.90
N GLY A 85 -7.42 1.47 21.11
CA GLY A 85 -6.59 0.62 21.96
C GLY A 85 -5.16 0.47 21.45
N LEU A 86 -4.68 1.35 20.57
CA LEU A 86 -3.28 1.40 20.15
C LEU A 86 -2.37 1.64 21.38
N PRO A 87 -1.15 1.08 21.41
CA PRO A 87 -0.16 1.47 22.39
C PRO A 87 0.11 2.96 22.33
N ARG A 88 0.51 3.52 23.47
CA ARG A 88 0.98 4.91 23.51
C ARG A 88 2.36 5.06 22.89
N ASP A 89 3.15 4.00 22.84
CA ASP A 89 4.51 3.97 22.33
C ASP A 89 4.55 2.83 21.31
N LEU A 90 4.67 3.19 20.03
CA LEU A 90 4.67 2.23 18.93
C LEU A 90 6.09 1.79 18.56
N THR A 91 7.12 2.51 19.02
CA THR A 91 8.53 2.27 18.64
C THR A 91 9.39 1.71 19.77
N GLY A 92 8.85 1.63 20.98
CA GLY A 92 9.54 1.17 22.18
C GLY A 92 10.55 2.18 22.75
N ASP A 93 10.57 3.41 22.25
CA ASP A 93 11.52 4.45 22.65
C ASP A 93 11.06 5.29 23.86
N ARG A 94 9.87 4.98 24.39
CA ARG A 94 9.17 5.65 25.49
C ARG A 94 8.71 7.07 25.17
N ILE A 95 8.65 7.43 23.89
CA ILE A 95 7.99 8.63 23.41
C ILE A 95 6.57 8.24 23.01
N GLN A 96 5.63 9.17 23.24
CA GLN A 96 4.25 8.91 22.87
C GLN A 96 4.08 9.07 21.36
N ASP A 97 3.47 8.09 20.70
CA ASP A 97 3.14 8.10 19.29
C ASP A 97 1.62 8.17 19.06
N VAL A 98 1.22 8.66 17.89
CA VAL A 98 -0.16 8.62 17.39
C VAL A 98 -0.17 8.32 15.90
N VAL A 99 -1.28 7.78 15.41
CA VAL A 99 -1.47 7.53 13.98
C VAL A 99 -2.58 8.45 13.46
N VAL A 100 -2.35 9.10 12.33
CA VAL A 100 -3.38 9.85 11.61
C VAL A 100 -3.71 9.09 10.34
N GLU A 101 -4.92 8.57 10.26
CA GLU A 101 -5.44 7.95 9.05
C GLU A 101 -6.14 8.99 8.19
N THR A 102 -5.86 8.97 6.89
CA THR A 102 -6.52 9.81 5.91
C THR A 102 -7.10 8.98 4.78
N TYR A 103 -8.08 9.55 4.10
CA TYR A 103 -8.61 9.03 2.84
C TYR A 103 -8.87 10.19 1.90
N SER A 104 -8.34 10.10 0.67
CA SER A 104 -8.40 11.20 -0.29
C SER A 104 -9.70 11.28 -1.08
N GLY A 105 -10.60 10.29 -0.94
CA GLY A 105 -11.88 10.26 -1.67
C GLY A 105 -11.84 9.47 -2.99
N GLY A 106 -10.72 8.89 -3.37
CA GLY A 106 -10.58 8.10 -4.59
C GLY A 106 -11.15 6.67 -4.48
N ALA A 107 -11.52 6.08 -5.62
CA ALA A 107 -12.26 4.81 -5.66
C ALA A 107 -11.46 3.56 -5.26
N HIS A 108 -10.13 3.63 -5.12
CA HIS A 108 -9.25 2.46 -5.10
C HIS A 108 -8.17 2.58 -4.00
N CYS A 109 -8.50 2.20 -2.76
CA CYS A 109 -7.59 2.15 -1.60
C CYS A 109 -6.77 3.42 -1.32
N CYS A 110 -7.37 4.60 -1.52
CA CYS A 110 -6.71 5.90 -1.35
C CYS A 110 -6.59 6.35 0.11
N PHE A 111 -6.24 5.42 0.98
CA PHE A 111 -5.94 5.70 2.38
C PHE A 111 -4.45 6.01 2.56
N ALA A 112 -4.10 6.68 3.64
CA ALA A 112 -2.73 6.77 4.12
C ALA A 112 -2.73 6.84 5.64
N GLN A 113 -1.66 6.39 6.28
CA GLN A 113 -1.48 6.48 7.72
C GLN A 113 -0.15 7.18 8.03
N TYR A 114 -0.23 8.32 8.72
CA TYR A 114 0.93 9.05 9.21
C TYR A 114 1.21 8.62 10.65
N VAL A 115 2.41 8.12 10.92
CA VAL A 115 2.86 7.83 12.29
C VAL A 115 3.60 9.05 12.81
N LEU A 116 3.10 9.64 13.89
CA LEU A 116 3.64 10.86 14.47
C LEU A 116 4.20 10.57 15.86
N SER A 117 5.46 10.94 16.10
CA SER A 117 6.07 10.92 17.43
C SER A 117 5.90 12.28 18.11
N LEU A 118 5.41 12.25 19.35
CA LEU A 118 5.04 13.41 20.18
C LEU A 118 6.11 13.72 21.23
N GLY A 119 7.36 13.78 20.79
CA GLY A 119 8.50 14.12 21.64
C GLY A 119 8.58 15.61 21.99
N THR A 120 9.79 16.12 22.21
CA THR A 120 10.00 17.59 22.38
C THR A 120 9.75 18.38 21.10
N LYS A 121 9.77 17.69 19.96
CA LYS A 121 9.40 18.16 18.63
C LYS A 121 8.54 17.10 18.00
N LEU A 122 7.59 17.53 17.16
CA LEU A 122 6.80 16.60 16.36
C LEU A 122 7.71 16.01 15.27
N GLU A 123 7.69 14.70 15.13
CA GLU A 123 8.36 14.01 14.04
C GLU A 123 7.35 13.12 13.32
N VAL A 124 7.34 13.17 11.99
CA VAL A 124 6.63 12.18 11.18
C VAL A 124 7.59 11.02 11.01
N LEU A 125 7.36 9.93 11.74
CA LEU A 125 8.21 8.75 11.71
C LEU A 125 8.05 7.99 10.40
N ASP A 126 6.80 7.88 9.94
CA ASP A 126 6.49 7.16 8.71
C ASP A 126 5.22 7.67 8.04
N THR A 127 5.11 7.39 6.75
CA THR A 127 3.88 7.53 5.96
C THR A 127 3.64 6.22 5.25
N ILE A 128 2.68 5.47 5.76
CA ILE A 128 2.26 4.20 5.19
C ILE A 128 1.18 4.54 4.19
N GLU A 129 1.52 4.44 2.91
CA GLU A 129 0.53 4.56 1.86
C GLU A 129 -0.42 3.36 2.00
N HIS A 130 -1.73 3.61 1.98
CA HIS A 130 -2.84 2.66 2.11
C HIS A 130 -3.30 2.33 3.54
N ALA A 131 -4.44 1.64 3.63
CA ALA A 131 -5.03 1.24 4.89
C ALA A 131 -4.22 0.09 5.47
N GLY A 132 -3.77 0.25 6.71
CA GLY A 132 -3.04 -0.78 7.44
C GLY A 132 -3.79 -1.25 8.68
N ARG A 133 -3.59 -2.51 9.04
CA ARG A 133 -4.10 -3.11 10.27
C ARG A 133 -2.97 -3.22 11.29
N TRP A 134 -3.19 -2.57 12.43
CA TRP A 134 -2.27 -2.57 13.56
C TRP A 134 -2.51 -3.78 14.47
N SER A 135 -1.45 -4.48 14.89
CA SER A 135 -1.50 -5.59 15.85
C SER A 135 -0.12 -5.92 16.41
N ASP A 136 -0.06 -6.41 17.66
CA ASP A 136 1.11 -7.10 18.23
C ASP A 136 1.16 -8.53 17.67
N ALA A 137 1.80 -8.69 16.51
CA ALA A 137 1.75 -9.91 15.71
C ALA A 137 2.62 -11.02 16.32
N ASP A 138 3.76 -10.65 16.91
CA ASP A 138 4.73 -11.58 17.49
C ASP A 138 4.66 -11.69 19.03
N LYS A 139 3.86 -10.83 19.68
CA LYS A 139 3.62 -10.78 21.14
C LYS A 139 4.82 -10.27 21.93
N ASP A 140 5.66 -9.43 21.34
CA ASP A 140 6.76 -8.76 22.02
C ASP A 140 6.33 -7.47 22.75
N GLY A 141 5.11 -6.99 22.48
CA GLY A 141 4.51 -5.80 23.08
C GLY A 141 4.76 -4.50 22.30
N LEU A 142 5.50 -4.56 21.20
CA LEU A 142 5.52 -3.57 20.14
C LEU A 142 4.46 -3.98 19.10
N TRP A 143 3.92 -3.00 18.38
CA TRP A 143 2.85 -3.28 17.42
C TRP A 143 3.36 -3.12 16.01
N GLU A 144 3.07 -4.13 15.18
CA GLU A 144 3.31 -4.13 13.75
C GLU A 144 2.10 -3.55 13.02
N ILE A 145 2.34 -3.27 11.74
CA ILE A 145 1.30 -2.92 10.78
C ILE A 145 1.35 -3.88 9.59
N THR A 146 0.24 -4.58 9.36
CA THR A 146 -0.01 -5.27 8.09
C THR A 146 -0.59 -4.26 7.10
N ALA A 147 0.13 -4.02 6.01
CA ALA A 147 -0.28 -3.16 4.89
C ALA A 147 -0.23 -3.94 3.57
N ASN A 148 -0.51 -3.28 2.46
CA ASN A 148 -0.41 -3.87 1.12
C ASN A 148 0.62 -3.12 0.27
N ASP A 149 1.38 -3.86 -0.52
CA ASP A 149 2.24 -3.28 -1.55
C ASP A 149 1.46 -3.07 -2.85
N LEU A 150 1.35 -1.82 -3.30
CA LEU A 150 0.65 -1.46 -4.55
C LEU A 150 1.55 -1.39 -5.77
N THR A 151 2.80 -1.88 -5.69
CA THR A 151 3.72 -1.89 -6.84
C THR A 151 3.12 -2.55 -8.08
N LEU A 152 2.25 -3.54 -7.89
CA LEU A 152 1.56 -4.25 -8.98
C LEU A 152 0.13 -3.75 -9.25
N ASP A 153 -0.32 -2.70 -8.55
CA ASP A 153 -1.60 -2.07 -8.88
C ASP A 153 -1.56 -1.52 -10.31
N TYR A 154 -2.58 -1.84 -11.10
CA TYR A 154 -2.66 -1.56 -12.54
C TYR A 154 -1.59 -2.20 -13.44
N TRP A 155 -0.71 -3.06 -12.91
CA TRP A 155 0.27 -3.74 -13.73
C TRP A 155 -0.37 -4.93 -14.45
N LYS A 156 -0.67 -4.75 -15.74
CA LYS A 156 -1.33 -5.72 -16.64
C LYS A 156 -2.73 -6.20 -16.21
N LEU A 157 -3.29 -5.72 -15.10
CA LEU A 157 -4.65 -6.01 -14.60
C LEU A 157 -5.31 -4.73 -14.08
N PRO A 158 -6.65 -4.63 -14.06
CA PRO A 158 -7.32 -3.53 -13.36
C PRO A 158 -7.14 -3.68 -11.84
N HIS A 159 -7.27 -2.58 -11.09
CA HIS A 159 -7.15 -2.58 -9.62
C HIS A 159 -7.92 -3.70 -8.90
N SER A 160 -9.14 -4.02 -9.35
CA SER A 160 -9.96 -5.08 -8.75
C SER A 160 -9.37 -6.48 -8.85
N ASP A 161 -8.47 -6.68 -9.82
CA ASP A 161 -7.84 -7.97 -10.13
C ASP A 161 -6.32 -7.95 -9.86
N SER A 162 -5.74 -6.77 -9.60
CA SER A 162 -4.33 -6.62 -9.21
C SER A 162 -4.07 -7.29 -7.87
N PRO A 163 -2.94 -8.02 -7.72
CA PRO A 163 -2.55 -8.54 -6.43
C PRO A 163 -2.06 -7.39 -5.56
N LEU A 164 -2.58 -7.34 -4.34
CA LEU A 164 -2.18 -6.40 -3.31
C LEU A 164 -1.52 -7.20 -2.19
N PRO A 165 -0.32 -7.77 -2.41
CA PRO A 165 0.30 -8.67 -1.44
C PRO A 165 0.51 -7.96 -0.10
N GLU A 166 0.28 -8.69 0.98
CA GLU A 166 0.49 -8.17 2.32
C GLU A 166 1.99 -7.99 2.60
N VAL A 167 2.32 -6.90 3.28
CA VAL A 167 3.63 -6.64 3.89
C VAL A 167 3.40 -6.38 5.36
N ILE A 168 4.28 -6.91 6.21
CA ILE A 168 4.24 -6.67 7.64
C ILE A 168 5.43 -5.78 7.98
N LEU A 169 5.15 -4.62 8.55
CA LEU A 169 6.17 -3.69 8.98
C LEU A 169 6.29 -3.71 10.49
N GLU A 170 7.50 -3.95 10.98
CA GLU A 170 7.85 -3.91 12.39
C GLU A 170 8.39 -2.54 12.78
N SER A 171 8.27 -2.23 14.06
CA SER A 171 8.73 -0.96 14.59
C SER A 171 10.26 -0.85 14.56
N SER A 172 10.75 0.36 14.30
CA SER A 172 12.16 0.70 14.41
C SER A 172 12.31 2.11 14.98
N ARG A 173 13.54 2.48 15.37
CA ARG A 173 13.84 3.85 15.85
C ARG A 173 13.60 4.95 14.82
N LYS A 174 13.40 4.61 13.54
CA LYS A 174 13.26 5.57 12.44
C LYS A 174 11.92 5.48 11.71
N GLY A 175 10.94 4.76 12.27
CA GLY A 175 9.70 4.41 11.57
C GLY A 175 9.56 2.90 11.43
N PHE A 176 8.88 2.44 10.40
CA PHE A 176 8.55 1.03 10.23
C PHE A 176 9.35 0.41 9.09
N VAL A 177 9.81 -0.82 9.29
CA VAL A 177 10.63 -1.55 8.32
C VAL A 177 10.01 -2.91 8.02
N PRO A 178 10.14 -3.45 6.80
CA PRO A 178 9.58 -4.77 6.47
C PRO A 178 10.21 -5.88 7.33
N SER A 179 9.36 -6.72 7.92
CA SER A 179 9.77 -7.85 8.75
C SER A 179 9.78 -9.14 7.94
N ALA A 180 10.98 -9.61 7.58
CA ALA A 180 11.14 -10.87 6.84
C ALA A 180 10.55 -12.06 7.60
N GLU A 181 10.78 -12.11 8.92
CA GLU A 181 10.34 -13.20 9.78
C GLU A 181 8.81 -13.30 9.83
N LEU A 182 8.12 -12.18 9.96
CA LEU A 182 6.67 -12.16 10.03
C LEU A 182 6.00 -12.34 8.66
N MET A 183 6.64 -11.87 7.59
CA MET A 183 6.16 -12.09 6.22
C MET A 183 6.35 -13.55 5.77
N GLN A 184 7.36 -14.25 6.29
CA GLN A 184 7.65 -15.61 5.87
C GLN A 184 6.56 -16.58 6.32
N ALA A 185 5.92 -17.24 5.36
CA ALA A 185 4.92 -18.26 5.63
C ALA A 185 5.50 -19.66 5.47
N ASN A 186 4.93 -20.62 6.20
CA ASN A 186 5.20 -22.04 5.95
C ASN A 186 4.93 -22.38 4.49
N THR A 187 5.78 -23.22 3.91
CA THR A 187 5.57 -23.71 2.55
C THR A 187 4.21 -24.40 2.43
N PRO A 188 3.35 -23.96 1.48
CA PRO A 188 2.05 -24.58 1.26
C PRO A 188 2.13 -26.10 1.06
N THR A 189 1.11 -26.81 1.52
CA THR A 189 1.05 -28.26 1.32
C THR A 189 0.70 -28.60 -0.13
N ALA A 190 0.94 -29.86 -0.54
CA ALA A 190 0.50 -30.33 -1.86
C ALA A 190 -1.02 -30.15 -2.08
N SER A 191 -1.83 -30.28 -1.02
CA SER A 191 -3.28 -30.05 -1.11
C SER A 191 -3.59 -28.57 -1.38
N ASP A 192 -2.84 -27.65 -0.78
CA ASP A 192 -2.97 -26.21 -1.03
C ASP A 192 -2.61 -25.87 -2.47
N VAL A 193 -1.49 -26.40 -2.97
CA VAL A 193 -1.05 -26.22 -4.37
C VAL A 193 -2.10 -26.75 -5.35
N LEU A 194 -2.66 -27.93 -5.11
CA LEU A 194 -3.74 -28.49 -5.94
C LEU A 194 -5.02 -27.64 -5.89
N ARG A 195 -5.31 -27.00 -4.75
CA ARG A 195 -6.43 -26.07 -4.62
C ARG A 195 -6.15 -24.79 -5.43
N MET A 196 -4.97 -24.18 -5.27
CA MET A 196 -4.55 -22.99 -6.04
C MET A 196 -4.63 -23.24 -7.56
N LEU A 197 -4.15 -24.39 -8.03
CA LEU A 197 -4.24 -24.78 -9.44
C LEU A 197 -5.69 -24.94 -9.91
N ARG A 198 -6.56 -25.55 -9.11
CA ARG A 198 -7.98 -25.71 -9.47
C ARG A 198 -8.68 -24.35 -9.60
N GLU A 199 -8.52 -23.49 -8.61
CA GLU A 199 -9.12 -22.16 -8.62
C GLU A 199 -8.59 -21.30 -9.79
N SER A 200 -7.30 -21.40 -10.09
CA SER A 200 -6.68 -20.73 -11.24
C SER A 200 -7.24 -21.23 -12.58
N ARG A 201 -7.68 -22.50 -12.64
CA ARG A 201 -8.25 -23.13 -13.83
C ARG A 201 -9.76 -22.94 -13.96
N ASP A 202 -10.44 -22.56 -12.90
CA ASP A 202 -11.89 -22.33 -12.92
C ASP A 202 -12.30 -20.98 -13.54
N GLY A 203 -11.32 -20.09 -13.74
CA GLY A 203 -11.47 -18.76 -14.35
C GLY A 203 -11.91 -18.79 -15.83
N LYS A 204 -12.49 -17.68 -16.28
CA LYS A 204 -13.20 -17.58 -17.57
C LYS A 204 -12.36 -17.96 -18.80
N ALA A 205 -11.05 -17.71 -18.86
CA ALA A 205 -10.26 -18.04 -20.06
C ALA A 205 -9.81 -19.49 -20.19
N TRP A 206 -9.93 -20.32 -19.14
CA TRP A 206 -9.89 -21.77 -19.36
C TRP A 206 -11.14 -22.27 -20.09
N LYS A 207 -12.22 -21.47 -20.08
CA LYS A 207 -13.52 -21.79 -20.70
C LYS A 207 -13.74 -21.05 -22.04
N ASP A 208 -13.22 -19.83 -22.20
CA ASP A 208 -13.40 -18.97 -23.38
C ASP A 208 -12.06 -18.46 -23.97
N TYR A 209 -11.21 -19.36 -24.47
CA TYR A 209 -9.95 -18.99 -25.15
C TYR A 209 -10.15 -18.06 -26.37
N GLN A 210 -11.30 -18.18 -27.05
CA GLN A 210 -11.58 -17.43 -28.29
C GLN A 210 -11.84 -15.93 -28.09
N SER A 211 -11.95 -15.45 -26.85
CA SER A 211 -12.15 -14.01 -26.58
C SER A 211 -10.85 -13.26 -26.25
N LEU A 212 -9.70 -13.93 -26.22
CA LEU A 212 -8.43 -13.26 -25.95
C LEU A 212 -7.98 -12.48 -27.18
N ARG A 213 -7.97 -11.15 -27.09
CA ARG A 213 -7.41 -10.27 -28.12
C ARG A 213 -5.89 -10.30 -28.05
N GLU A 214 -5.24 -10.23 -29.21
CA GLU A 214 -3.77 -10.24 -29.35
C GLU A 214 -3.09 -9.00 -28.72
N ASP A 215 -3.84 -7.97 -28.31
CA ASP A 215 -3.33 -6.69 -27.81
C ASP A 215 -3.54 -6.43 -26.31
N GLU A 216 -4.16 -7.36 -25.58
CA GLU A 216 -4.57 -7.11 -24.20
C GLU A 216 -3.52 -7.50 -23.14
N SER A 217 -3.54 -6.72 -22.05
CA SER A 217 -3.27 -7.09 -20.66
C SER A 217 -3.31 -8.60 -20.38
N LEU A 218 -2.62 -9.06 -19.32
CA LEU A 218 -2.81 -10.43 -18.82
C LEU A 218 -4.31 -10.73 -18.82
N PRO A 219 -4.76 -11.80 -19.49
CA PRO A 219 -6.18 -12.12 -19.51
C PRO A 219 -6.71 -12.12 -18.08
N ALA A 220 -7.87 -11.52 -17.82
CA ALA A 220 -8.43 -11.47 -16.46
C ALA A 220 -8.50 -12.85 -15.78
N SER A 221 -8.56 -13.92 -16.58
CA SER A 221 -8.44 -15.31 -16.14
C SER A 221 -7.13 -15.70 -15.47
N MET A 222 -6.03 -15.00 -15.77
CA MET A 222 -4.71 -15.18 -15.18
C MET A 222 -4.61 -14.45 -13.86
N ALA A 223 -5.57 -13.60 -13.48
CA ALA A 223 -5.53 -12.84 -12.23
C ALA A 223 -5.39 -13.74 -11.00
N VAL A 224 -6.10 -14.87 -10.95
CA VAL A 224 -6.02 -15.80 -9.81
C VAL A 224 -4.64 -16.47 -9.73
N LEU A 225 -4.09 -16.93 -10.87
CA LEU A 225 -2.76 -17.54 -10.90
C LEU A 225 -1.67 -16.50 -10.59
N HIS A 226 -1.79 -15.30 -11.15
CA HIS A 226 -0.91 -14.16 -10.90
C HIS A 226 -0.91 -13.78 -9.42
N ARG A 227 -2.09 -13.68 -8.81
CA ARG A 227 -2.23 -13.42 -7.37
C ARG A 227 -1.52 -14.47 -6.52
N TYR A 228 -1.78 -15.75 -6.75
CA TYR A 228 -1.10 -16.80 -6.00
C TYR A 228 0.41 -16.79 -6.21
N PHE A 229 0.88 -16.54 -7.44
CA PHE A 229 2.31 -16.43 -7.69
C PHE A 229 2.95 -15.28 -6.89
N VAL A 230 2.31 -14.10 -6.89
CA VAL A 230 2.80 -12.93 -6.15
C VAL A 230 2.74 -13.16 -4.63
N GLU A 231 1.64 -13.71 -4.10
CA GLU A 231 1.53 -14.05 -2.67
C GLU A 231 2.61 -15.05 -2.22
N LEU A 232 2.94 -16.03 -3.08
CA LEU A 232 4.03 -16.98 -2.81
C LEU A 232 5.39 -16.29 -2.82
N ILE A 233 5.62 -15.30 -3.68
CA ILE A 233 6.86 -14.50 -3.65
C ILE A 233 6.96 -13.72 -2.33
N TYR A 234 5.91 -12.99 -1.93
CA TYR A 234 5.94 -12.15 -0.72
C TYR A 234 6.03 -12.96 0.58
N SER A 235 5.64 -14.24 0.54
CA SER A 235 5.74 -15.15 1.69
C SER A 235 7.03 -15.98 1.74
N GLY A 236 8.00 -15.75 0.86
CA GLY A 236 9.28 -16.47 0.84
C GLY A 236 9.23 -17.84 0.13
N ASN A 237 8.19 -18.08 -0.68
CA ASN A 237 7.93 -19.32 -1.39
C ASN A 237 8.02 -19.16 -2.93
N ALA A 238 8.86 -18.25 -3.44
CA ALA A 238 8.91 -17.91 -4.87
C ALA A 238 9.23 -19.11 -5.78
N GLN A 239 10.03 -20.08 -5.32
CA GLN A 239 10.34 -21.27 -6.11
C GLN A 239 9.08 -22.12 -6.34
N LEU A 240 8.28 -22.34 -5.29
CA LEU A 240 6.97 -22.98 -5.44
C LEU A 240 6.03 -22.14 -6.31
N GLY A 241 6.12 -20.82 -6.20
CA GLY A 241 5.42 -19.88 -7.08
C GLY A 241 5.73 -20.10 -8.56
N LEU A 242 7.02 -20.30 -8.91
CA LEU A 242 7.43 -20.63 -10.27
C LEU A 242 6.87 -21.97 -10.74
N GLU A 243 6.90 -23.00 -9.89
CA GLU A 243 6.35 -24.32 -10.20
C GLU A 243 4.83 -24.28 -10.40
N LEU A 244 4.13 -23.50 -9.55
CA LEU A 244 2.70 -23.24 -9.67
C LEU A 244 2.41 -22.53 -11.00
N LEU A 245 3.18 -21.50 -11.33
CA LEU A 245 3.03 -20.78 -12.58
C LEU A 245 3.28 -21.70 -13.78
N GLU A 246 4.35 -22.48 -13.78
CA GLU A 246 4.66 -23.44 -14.84
C GLU A 246 3.54 -24.46 -15.06
N THR A 247 2.98 -25.01 -13.97
CA THR A 247 1.91 -26.01 -14.02
C THR A 247 0.53 -25.40 -14.34
N GLY A 248 0.33 -24.16 -13.91
CA GLY A 248 -0.93 -23.43 -14.05
C GLY A 248 -1.05 -22.66 -15.36
N TRP A 249 0.08 -22.37 -16.03
CA TRP A 249 0.12 -21.57 -17.24
C TRP A 249 -0.70 -22.24 -18.36
N PRO A 250 -1.70 -21.56 -18.93
CA PRO A 250 -2.48 -22.15 -20.00
C PRO A 250 -1.61 -22.44 -21.23
N PRO A 251 -1.63 -23.66 -21.79
CA PRO A 251 -0.70 -24.09 -22.84
C PRO A 251 -0.87 -23.33 -24.17
N PHE A 252 -1.96 -22.58 -24.30
CA PHE A 252 -2.32 -21.80 -25.48
C PHE A 252 -2.02 -20.29 -25.33
N ILE A 253 -1.51 -19.86 -24.17
CA ILE A 253 -1.01 -18.50 -23.94
C ILE A 253 0.52 -18.56 -24.09
N LEU A 254 1.07 -17.79 -25.03
CA LEU A 254 2.51 -17.62 -25.20
C LEU A 254 3.06 -16.59 -24.20
N GLY A 255 4.37 -16.52 -24.04
CA GLY A 255 5.01 -15.42 -23.32
C GLY A 255 5.19 -15.60 -21.82
N ARG A 256 5.20 -16.84 -21.32
CA ARG A 256 5.38 -17.15 -19.89
C ARG A 256 6.71 -16.58 -19.36
N GLU A 257 7.78 -16.81 -20.11
CA GLU A 257 9.13 -16.37 -19.76
C GLU A 257 9.26 -14.85 -19.80
N GLU A 258 8.67 -14.17 -20.79
CA GLU A 258 8.55 -12.72 -20.84
C GLU A 258 7.77 -12.17 -19.66
N TYR A 259 6.63 -12.80 -19.31
CA TYR A 259 5.83 -12.40 -18.16
C TYR A 259 6.61 -12.50 -16.85
N ILE A 260 7.34 -13.60 -16.62
CA ILE A 260 8.17 -13.76 -15.41
C ILE A 260 9.23 -12.66 -15.35
N ARG A 261 9.89 -12.36 -16.47
CA ARG A 261 10.91 -11.30 -16.57
C ARG A 261 10.34 -9.91 -16.30
N ASP A 262 9.20 -9.59 -16.90
CA ASP A 262 8.52 -8.30 -16.71
C ASP A 262 8.05 -8.17 -15.26
N LEU A 263 7.49 -9.23 -14.66
CA LEU A 263 7.03 -9.23 -13.27
C LEU A 263 8.18 -8.94 -12.32
N LYS A 264 9.32 -9.61 -12.50
CA LYS A 264 10.52 -9.36 -11.71
C LYS A 264 10.97 -7.90 -11.82
N THR A 265 10.93 -7.33 -13.02
CA THR A 265 11.27 -5.92 -13.26
C THR A 265 10.30 -4.97 -12.54
N GLU A 266 9.01 -5.31 -12.49
CA GLU A 266 8.02 -4.52 -11.76
C GLU A 266 8.22 -4.61 -10.26
N LEU A 267 8.38 -5.83 -9.72
CA LEU A 267 8.61 -6.06 -8.29
C LEU A 267 9.87 -5.37 -7.77
N GLN A 268 10.91 -5.25 -8.61
CA GLN A 268 12.13 -4.51 -8.26
C GLN A 268 11.91 -3.01 -7.98
N LYS A 269 10.75 -2.45 -8.34
CA LYS A 269 10.37 -1.07 -8.02
C LYS A 269 9.77 -0.95 -6.62
N SER A 270 9.35 -2.07 -6.01
CA SER A 270 8.79 -2.08 -4.67
C SER A 270 9.81 -1.59 -3.64
N PRO A 271 9.41 -0.73 -2.68
CA PRO A 271 10.26 -0.37 -1.56
C PRO A 271 10.60 -1.58 -0.67
N TYR A 272 9.84 -2.67 -0.77
CA TYR A 272 10.02 -3.89 0.01
C TYR A 272 10.85 -4.97 -0.72
N TRP A 273 11.25 -4.72 -1.98
CA TRP A 273 11.94 -5.70 -2.81
C TRP A 273 13.20 -6.28 -2.16
N GLY A 274 13.97 -5.48 -1.42
CA GLY A 274 15.20 -5.94 -0.78
C GLY A 274 14.96 -7.12 0.17
N VAL A 275 13.95 -7.02 1.05
CA VAL A 275 13.57 -8.09 1.97
C VAL A 275 12.95 -9.27 1.23
N ILE A 276 12.06 -9.00 0.26
CA ILE A 276 11.43 -10.04 -0.56
C ILE A 276 12.49 -10.86 -1.31
N GLN A 277 13.52 -10.21 -1.84
CA GLN A 277 14.61 -10.87 -2.55
C GLN A 277 15.42 -11.76 -1.60
N GLU A 278 15.74 -11.28 -0.41
CA GLU A 278 16.49 -12.02 0.61
C GLU A 278 15.74 -13.29 1.06
N MET A 279 14.44 -13.15 1.38
CA MET A 279 13.55 -14.26 1.75
C MET A 279 13.51 -15.38 0.70
N ASN A 280 13.77 -15.03 -0.56
CA ASN A 280 13.67 -15.94 -1.70
C ASN A 280 15.04 -16.28 -2.33
N SER A 281 16.15 -15.97 -1.66
CA SER A 281 17.53 -16.04 -2.21
C SER A 281 17.90 -17.35 -2.93
N GLU A 282 17.31 -18.48 -2.55
CA GLU A 282 17.55 -19.79 -3.17
C GLU A 282 16.70 -20.07 -4.42
N SER A 283 15.67 -19.27 -4.68
CA SER A 283 14.74 -19.43 -5.81
C SER A 283 15.36 -19.00 -7.13
N GLU A 284 15.06 -19.74 -8.20
CA GLU A 284 15.40 -19.34 -9.57
C GLU A 284 14.68 -18.06 -10.02
N PHE A 285 13.62 -17.64 -9.33
CA PHE A 285 12.93 -16.39 -9.63
C PHE A 285 13.83 -15.17 -9.36
N VAL A 286 14.57 -15.19 -8.25
CA VAL A 286 15.39 -14.05 -7.83
C VAL A 286 16.81 -14.08 -8.38
N LYS A 287 17.34 -15.25 -8.73
CA LYS A 287 18.61 -15.42 -9.46
C LYS A 287 18.56 -14.80 -10.85
#